data_AF-A0A316L9Q8-F1
#
_entry.id   AF-A0A316L9Q8-F1
#
_cell.length_a   1.000
_cell.length_b   1.000
_cell.length_c   1.000
_cell.angle_alpha   90.00
_cell.angle_beta   90.00
_cell.angle_gamma   90.00
#
_symmetry.space_group_name_H-M   'P 1'
#
loop_
_entity.id
_entity.type
_entity.pdbx_description
1 polymer ?
#
loop_
_entity_poly.entity_id
_entity_poly.type
_entity_poly.pdbx_seq_one_letter_code
_entity_poly.pdbx_strand_id
1 'polypeptide(L)'
;MEEIIIENKKREYIADIIKSICEKYRFNKVDGNEISKVNGKVYSLNNSDLFIKGDATSLTRDAEVISLVYQIFNLLNVDALIKINISDSKYDKLREYLDLLEINFEIDDKIKTNGYAYEVYSNDIKLGEGNSKIEVKIDLEKTIKEIEDNGTNIPVEENIDVLFTATSENELETASYLMQNLRLNGFITEIGDKLNSKFNIILKDKDLEHNEVIIKDNVTGEETKSNINDIAEYLEMNI
;
A
#
# COMPACT_ATOMS: atom_id res chain seq x y z
N MET A 1 8.59 3.19 -18.68
CA MET A 1 9.41 3.57 -17.50
C MET A 1 8.50 4.17 -16.44
N GLU A 2 7.64 5.14 -16.79
CA GLU A 2 6.58 5.67 -15.93
C GLU A 2 5.59 4.60 -15.43
N GLU A 3 5.06 3.73 -16.31
CA GLU A 3 4.14 2.65 -15.89
C GLU A 3 4.73 1.72 -14.82
N ILE A 4 6.02 1.37 -14.95
CA ILE A 4 6.73 0.51 -13.99
C ILE A 4 6.88 1.21 -12.63
N ILE A 5 7.13 2.52 -12.63
CA ILE A 5 7.24 3.31 -11.40
C ILE A 5 5.87 3.39 -10.69
N ILE A 6 4.81 3.62 -11.45
CA ILE A 6 3.44 3.67 -10.94
C ILE A 6 3.04 2.33 -10.32
N GLU A 7 3.32 1.22 -11.03
CA GLU A 7 3.02 -0.12 -10.53
C GLU A 7 3.77 -0.44 -9.24
N ASN A 8 5.05 -0.05 -9.14
CA ASN A 8 5.84 -0.24 -7.92
C ASN A 8 5.27 0.56 -6.74
N LYS A 9 4.88 1.82 -6.95
CA LYS A 9 4.28 2.65 -5.88
C LYS A 9 2.93 2.10 -5.40
N LYS A 10 2.09 1.56 -6.29
CA LYS A 10 0.85 0.86 -5.90
C LYS A 10 1.13 -0.31 -4.98
N ARG A 11 2.15 -1.11 -5.33
CA ARG A 11 2.57 -2.26 -4.53
C ARG A 11 3.13 -1.84 -3.16
N GLU A 12 3.88 -0.74 -3.10
CA GLU A 12 4.36 -0.16 -1.83
C GLU A 12 3.20 0.30 -0.94
N TYR A 13 2.22 1.02 -1.50
CA TYR A 13 1.03 1.45 -0.74
C TYR A 13 0.27 0.27 -0.15
N ILE A 14 0.00 -0.77 -0.96
CA ILE A 14 -0.68 -1.98 -0.50
C ILE A 14 0.16 -2.69 0.56
N ALA A 15 1.48 -2.77 0.38
CA ALA A 15 2.39 -3.35 1.35
C ALA A 15 2.36 -2.62 2.70
N ASP A 16 2.24 -1.29 2.70
CA ASP A 16 2.15 -0.47 3.90
C ASP A 16 0.83 -0.67 4.64
N ILE A 17 -0.30 -0.78 3.93
CA ILE A 17 -1.59 -1.16 4.54
C ILE A 17 -1.49 -2.54 5.19
N ILE A 18 -1.01 -3.54 4.44
CA ILE A 18 -0.85 -4.92 4.92
C ILE A 18 0.05 -4.93 6.17
N LYS A 19 1.18 -4.22 6.13
CA LYS A 19 2.10 -4.10 7.26
C LYS A 19 1.40 -3.49 8.47
N SER A 20 0.73 -2.35 8.30
CA SER A 20 0.05 -1.62 9.38
C SER A 20 -0.98 -2.49 10.09
N ILE A 21 -1.79 -3.24 9.35
CA ILE A 21 -2.83 -4.09 9.95
C ILE A 21 -2.26 -5.38 10.54
N CYS A 22 -1.26 -6.01 9.90
CA CYS A 22 -0.54 -7.14 10.49
C CYS A 22 0.10 -6.78 11.84
N GLU A 23 0.71 -5.59 11.96
CA GLU A 23 1.29 -5.10 13.22
C GLU A 23 0.24 -4.94 14.32
N LYS A 24 -0.96 -4.42 13.99
CA LYS A 24 -2.09 -4.30 14.94
C LYS A 24 -2.54 -5.67 15.48
N TYR A 25 -2.50 -6.71 14.64
CA TYR A 25 -2.79 -8.09 15.02
C TYR A 25 -1.58 -8.85 15.59
N ARG A 26 -0.43 -8.17 15.73
CA ARG A 26 0.84 -8.70 16.24
C ARG A 26 1.43 -9.83 15.39
N PHE A 27 1.29 -9.74 14.08
CA PHE A 27 1.95 -10.61 13.10
C PHE A 27 3.32 -10.04 12.73
N ASN A 28 4.35 -10.88 12.78
CA ASN A 28 5.71 -10.49 12.42
C ASN A 28 6.00 -10.80 10.96
N LYS A 29 6.69 -9.89 10.26
CA LYS A 29 7.16 -10.14 8.90
C LYS A 29 8.29 -11.16 8.91
N VAL A 30 8.23 -12.14 8.01
CA VAL A 30 9.29 -13.13 7.78
C VAL A 30 9.53 -13.32 6.29
N ASP A 31 10.69 -13.87 5.94
CA ASP A 31 10.97 -14.29 4.57
C ASP A 31 10.08 -15.47 4.17
N GLY A 32 9.66 -15.53 2.91
CA GLY A 32 8.73 -16.56 2.43
C GLY A 32 9.24 -17.99 2.63
N ASN A 33 10.55 -18.19 2.57
CA ASN A 33 11.21 -19.48 2.81
C ASN A 33 11.23 -19.92 4.28
N GLU A 34 10.81 -19.04 5.19
CA GLU A 34 10.84 -19.23 6.64
C GLU A 34 9.45 -19.33 7.27
N ILE A 35 8.38 -18.94 6.55
CA ILE A 35 7.03 -18.89 7.12
C ILE A 35 6.57 -20.22 7.73
N SER A 36 6.92 -21.35 7.10
CA SER A 36 6.59 -22.68 7.61
C SER A 36 7.44 -23.10 8.80
N LYS A 37 8.64 -22.52 8.95
CA LYS A 37 9.64 -22.85 9.99
C LYS A 37 9.48 -22.04 11.27
N VAL A 38 8.86 -20.87 11.19
CA VAL A 38 8.68 -19.98 12.34
C VAL A 38 7.42 -20.39 13.12
N ASN A 39 7.58 -20.46 14.44
CA ASN A 39 6.47 -20.61 15.38
C ASN A 39 5.97 -19.22 15.78
N GLY A 40 4.66 -19.01 15.69
CA GLY A 40 4.02 -17.74 16.04
C GLY A 40 3.24 -17.14 14.87
N LYS A 41 2.67 -15.96 15.13
CA LYS A 41 1.93 -15.18 14.14
C LYS A 41 2.89 -14.51 13.17
N VAL A 42 2.86 -14.94 11.92
CA VAL A 42 3.79 -14.46 10.90
C VAL A 42 3.11 -14.20 9.58
N TYR A 43 3.65 -13.26 8.81
CA TYR A 43 3.26 -13.04 7.43
C TYR A 43 4.49 -12.86 6.54
N SER A 44 4.32 -13.22 5.27
CA SER A 44 5.30 -12.99 4.22
C SER A 44 4.62 -12.28 3.06
N LEU A 45 5.31 -11.29 2.49
CA LEU A 45 4.82 -10.52 1.35
C LEU A 45 5.87 -10.59 0.25
N ASN A 46 5.48 -11.05 -0.92
CA ASN A 46 6.28 -10.99 -2.14
C ASN A 46 5.49 -10.23 -3.24
N ASN A 47 6.02 -10.18 -4.46
CA ASN A 47 5.38 -9.41 -5.53
C ASN A 47 3.98 -9.93 -5.92
N SER A 48 3.72 -11.23 -5.88
CA SER A 48 2.45 -11.79 -6.35
C SER A 48 1.55 -12.26 -5.22
N ASP A 49 2.10 -12.59 -4.06
CA ASP A 49 1.39 -13.26 -2.98
C ASP A 49 1.66 -12.63 -1.60
N LEU A 50 0.59 -12.55 -0.81
CA LEU A 50 0.64 -12.40 0.65
C LEU A 50 0.33 -13.75 1.30
N PHE A 51 1.19 -14.20 2.19
CA PHE A 51 0.98 -15.38 3.02
C PHE A 51 0.84 -14.98 4.49
N ILE A 52 -0.18 -15.52 5.17
CA ILE A 52 -0.41 -15.31 6.60
C ILE A 52 -0.47 -16.68 7.29
N LYS A 53 0.19 -16.80 8.43
CA LYS A 53 0.17 -18.00 9.27
C LYS A 53 -0.03 -17.64 10.74
N GLY A 54 -1.04 -18.26 11.37
CA GLY A 54 -1.31 -18.12 12.80
C GLY A 54 -0.34 -18.90 13.71
N ASP A 55 -0.47 -18.71 15.01
CA ASP A 55 0.42 -19.29 16.03
C ASP A 55 0.00 -20.68 16.53
N ALA A 56 -1.30 -20.98 16.54
CA ALA A 56 -1.84 -22.25 17.02
C ALA A 56 -3.24 -22.52 16.50
N THR A 57 -3.55 -23.77 16.17
CA THR A 57 -4.86 -24.21 15.68
C THR A 57 -5.93 -24.19 16.79
N SER A 58 -6.75 -23.15 16.78
CA SER A 58 -7.99 -23.07 17.56
C SER A 58 -9.02 -22.21 16.82
N LEU A 59 -10.31 -22.44 17.07
CA LEU A 59 -11.39 -21.70 16.43
C LEU A 59 -11.34 -20.18 16.64
N THR A 60 -10.87 -19.73 17.80
CA THR A 60 -10.70 -18.30 18.08
C THR A 60 -9.53 -17.72 17.31
N ARG A 61 -8.46 -18.49 17.09
CA ARG A 61 -7.31 -18.08 16.26
C ARG A 61 -7.65 -18.12 14.78
N ASP A 62 -8.42 -19.12 14.36
CA ASP A 62 -9.00 -19.21 13.01
C ASP A 62 -9.80 -17.92 12.69
N ALA A 63 -10.73 -17.55 13.57
CA ALA A 63 -11.54 -16.34 13.44
C ALA A 63 -10.69 -15.06 13.46
N GLU A 64 -9.67 -14.98 14.31
CA GLU A 64 -8.73 -13.85 14.36
C GLU A 64 -8.00 -13.65 13.03
N VAL A 65 -7.57 -14.74 12.37
CA VAL A 65 -6.90 -14.66 11.07
C VAL A 65 -7.86 -14.31 9.95
N ILE A 66 -9.07 -14.87 9.94
CA ILE A 66 -10.10 -14.46 8.97
C ILE A 66 -10.45 -12.98 9.16
N SER A 67 -10.54 -12.51 10.40
CA SER A 67 -10.73 -11.08 10.71
C SER A 67 -9.59 -10.22 10.18
N LEU A 68 -8.32 -10.60 10.40
CA LEU A 68 -7.17 -9.87 9.84
C LEU A 68 -7.30 -9.76 8.32
N VAL A 69 -7.60 -10.86 7.64
CA VAL A 69 -7.77 -10.91 6.18
C VAL A 69 -8.90 -10.00 5.73
N TYR A 70 -10.06 -10.08 6.40
CA TYR A 70 -11.21 -9.24 6.10
C TYR A 70 -10.88 -7.74 6.27
N GLN A 71 -10.17 -7.38 7.34
CA GLN A 71 -9.77 -6.00 7.60
C GLN A 71 -8.70 -5.49 6.62
N ILE A 72 -7.84 -6.36 6.08
CA ILE A 72 -6.94 -5.98 4.97
C ILE A 72 -7.77 -5.49 3.79
N PHE A 73 -8.77 -6.25 3.34
CA PHE A 73 -9.60 -5.86 2.21
C PHE A 73 -10.45 -4.61 2.48
N ASN A 74 -11.01 -4.48 3.69
CA ASN A 74 -11.72 -3.24 4.08
C ASN A 74 -10.82 -2.00 3.98
N LEU A 75 -9.57 -2.09 4.45
CA LEU A 75 -8.61 -0.97 4.36
C LEU A 75 -8.14 -0.68 2.94
N LEU A 76 -8.17 -1.70 2.08
CA LEU A 76 -7.93 -1.56 0.64
C LEU A 76 -9.17 -1.10 -0.13
N ASN A 77 -10.29 -0.85 0.56
CA ASN A 77 -11.59 -0.52 -0.03
C ASN A 77 -12.03 -1.54 -1.10
N VAL A 78 -11.84 -2.82 -0.78
CA VAL A 78 -12.33 -3.97 -1.56
C VAL A 78 -13.46 -4.62 -0.77
N ASP A 79 -14.64 -4.74 -1.38
CA ASP A 79 -15.80 -5.38 -0.74
C ASP A 79 -15.61 -6.90 -0.72
N ALA A 80 -15.06 -7.39 0.39
CA ALA A 80 -14.75 -8.80 0.55
C ALA A 80 -15.98 -9.60 1.00
N LEU A 81 -16.20 -10.74 0.34
CA LEU A 81 -17.09 -11.81 0.77
C LEU A 81 -16.26 -13.06 1.09
N ILE A 82 -16.39 -13.58 2.31
CA ILE A 82 -15.78 -14.85 2.70
C ILE A 82 -16.74 -16.00 2.35
N LYS A 83 -16.36 -16.86 1.43
CA LYS A 83 -17.09 -18.11 1.18
C LYS A 83 -16.43 -19.23 1.98
N ILE A 84 -17.18 -19.92 2.83
CA ILE A 84 -16.62 -20.94 3.74
C ILE A 84 -17.35 -22.28 3.62
N ASN A 85 -16.59 -23.37 3.52
CA ASN A 85 -17.11 -24.72 3.76
C ASN A 85 -16.63 -25.23 5.12
N ILE A 86 -17.56 -25.76 5.90
CA ILE A 86 -17.30 -26.46 7.15
C ILE A 86 -17.82 -27.88 7.00
N SER A 87 -16.91 -28.86 6.91
CA SER A 87 -17.24 -30.27 6.69
C SER A 87 -17.35 -31.08 7.99
N ASP A 88 -17.08 -30.49 9.15
CA ASP A 88 -17.06 -31.16 10.45
C ASP A 88 -17.69 -30.24 11.51
N SER A 89 -18.73 -30.73 12.19
CA SER A 89 -19.54 -29.97 13.16
C SER A 89 -18.72 -29.45 14.34
N LYS A 90 -17.52 -30.00 14.61
CA LYS A 90 -16.65 -29.44 15.65
C LYS A 90 -16.20 -28.01 15.36
N TYR A 91 -16.32 -27.54 14.11
CA TYR A 91 -16.00 -26.18 13.69
C TYR A 91 -17.23 -25.26 13.56
N ASP A 92 -18.44 -25.72 13.90
CA ASP A 92 -19.67 -24.91 13.75
C ASP A 92 -19.59 -23.56 14.50
N LYS A 93 -18.91 -23.53 15.65
CA LYS A 93 -18.65 -22.31 16.43
C LYS A 93 -17.84 -21.25 15.69
N LEU A 94 -17.13 -21.61 14.62
CA LEU A 94 -16.43 -20.63 13.79
C LEU A 94 -17.43 -19.62 13.20
N ARG A 95 -18.60 -20.09 12.76
CA ARG A 95 -19.66 -19.23 12.19
C ARG A 95 -20.12 -18.19 13.20
N GLU A 96 -20.37 -18.62 14.44
CA GLU A 96 -20.74 -17.72 15.54
C GLU A 96 -19.66 -16.66 15.79
N TYR A 97 -18.38 -17.02 15.70
CA TYR A 97 -17.29 -16.04 15.83
C TYR A 97 -17.24 -15.06 14.66
N LEU A 98 -17.46 -15.52 13.43
CA LEU A 98 -17.50 -14.64 12.26
C LEU A 98 -18.68 -13.66 12.33
N ASP A 99 -19.86 -14.13 12.76
CA ASP A 99 -21.04 -13.29 13.01
C ASP A 99 -20.75 -12.21 14.07
N LEU A 100 -20.12 -12.60 15.19
CA LEU A 100 -19.75 -11.67 16.27
C LEU A 100 -18.71 -10.63 15.84
N LEU A 101 -17.89 -10.96 14.84
CA LEU A 101 -16.88 -10.08 14.27
C LEU A 101 -17.42 -9.24 13.10
N GLU A 102 -18.72 -9.36 12.80
CA GLU A 102 -19.40 -8.68 11.69
C GLU A 102 -18.71 -8.95 10.34
N ILE A 103 -18.20 -10.16 10.15
CA ILE A 103 -17.55 -10.58 8.90
C ILE A 103 -18.64 -10.99 7.91
N ASN A 104 -18.61 -10.43 6.70
CA ASN A 104 -19.51 -10.83 5.63
C ASN A 104 -19.09 -12.21 5.08
N PHE A 105 -19.89 -13.25 5.35
CA PHE A 105 -19.62 -14.61 4.86
C PHE A 105 -20.85 -15.36 4.38
N GLU A 106 -20.64 -16.34 3.51
CA GLU A 106 -21.64 -17.31 3.06
C GLU A 106 -21.10 -18.74 3.07
N ILE A 107 -22.00 -19.72 3.14
CA ILE A 107 -21.64 -21.13 3.08
C ILE A 107 -21.55 -21.60 1.64
N ASP A 108 -20.44 -22.23 1.27
CA ASP A 108 -20.27 -22.85 -0.05
C ASP A 108 -19.70 -24.27 0.05
N ASP A 109 -20.60 -25.26 0.02
CA ASP A 109 -20.26 -26.68 0.12
C ASP A 109 -19.39 -27.20 -1.04
N LYS A 110 -19.19 -26.41 -2.12
CA LYS A 110 -18.33 -26.78 -3.25
C LYS A 110 -16.84 -26.63 -2.93
N ILE A 111 -16.49 -25.80 -1.94
CA ILE A 111 -15.09 -25.60 -1.54
C ILE A 111 -14.58 -26.91 -0.93
N LYS A 112 -13.50 -27.48 -1.46
CA LYS A 112 -12.93 -28.73 -0.95
C LYS A 112 -12.22 -28.49 0.37
N THR A 113 -12.52 -29.32 1.37
CA THR A 113 -11.88 -29.18 2.68
C THR A 113 -11.74 -30.52 3.44
N ASN A 114 -10.86 -30.51 4.44
CA ASN A 114 -10.75 -31.53 5.49
C ASN A 114 -10.83 -30.82 6.85
N GLY A 115 -12.04 -30.46 7.25
CA GLY A 115 -12.33 -29.64 8.42
C GLY A 115 -13.10 -28.39 8.02
N TYR A 116 -12.39 -27.28 7.78
CA TYR A 116 -12.97 -26.12 7.10
C TYR A 116 -11.96 -25.48 6.14
N ALA A 117 -12.47 -24.85 5.09
CA ALA A 117 -11.69 -24.03 4.17
C ALA A 117 -12.54 -22.85 3.73
N TYR A 118 -11.88 -21.74 3.41
CA TYR A 118 -12.56 -20.55 2.95
C TYR A 118 -11.82 -19.92 1.80
N GLU A 119 -12.56 -19.18 1.00
CA GLU A 119 -12.08 -18.40 -0.12
C GLU A 119 -12.52 -16.95 0.08
N VAL A 120 -11.67 -16.01 -0.32
CA VAL A 120 -12.00 -14.59 -0.28
C VAL A 120 -12.35 -14.16 -1.69
N TYR A 121 -13.52 -13.57 -1.84
CA TYR A 121 -14.01 -13.03 -3.11
C TYR A 121 -14.23 -11.53 -3.00
N SER A 122 -14.05 -10.84 -4.12
CA SER A 122 -14.69 -9.57 -4.40
C SER A 122 -15.42 -9.75 -5.72
N ASN A 123 -16.70 -9.38 -5.78
CA ASN A 123 -17.55 -9.72 -6.90
C ASN A 123 -17.45 -11.24 -7.25
N ASP A 124 -17.13 -11.58 -8.51
CA ASP A 124 -16.93 -12.96 -8.97
C ASP A 124 -15.45 -13.40 -9.01
N ILE A 125 -14.55 -12.59 -8.44
CA ILE A 125 -13.09 -12.83 -8.50
C ILE A 125 -12.59 -13.38 -7.17
N LYS A 126 -11.98 -14.57 -7.22
CA LYS A 126 -11.29 -15.17 -6.08
C LYS A 126 -9.94 -14.49 -5.85
N LEU A 127 -9.82 -13.80 -4.71
CA LEU A 127 -8.64 -13.05 -4.27
C LEU A 127 -7.74 -13.86 -3.33
N GLY A 128 -8.27 -14.84 -2.61
CA GLY A 128 -7.47 -15.62 -1.68
C GLY A 128 -8.14 -16.89 -1.20
N GLU A 129 -7.39 -17.69 -0.45
CA GLU A 129 -7.87 -18.92 0.18
C GLU A 129 -7.17 -19.18 1.51
N GLY A 130 -7.89 -19.79 2.43
CA GLY A 130 -7.36 -20.25 3.71
C GLY A 130 -8.00 -21.56 4.15
N ASN A 131 -7.42 -22.17 5.18
CA ASN A 131 -7.83 -23.49 5.65
C ASN A 131 -7.66 -23.66 7.16
N SER A 132 -8.14 -24.79 7.67
CA SER A 132 -8.11 -25.16 9.10
C SER A 132 -6.72 -25.35 9.74
N LYS A 133 -5.64 -25.05 9.03
CA LYS A 133 -4.26 -24.96 9.57
C LYS A 133 -3.86 -23.53 9.92
N ILE A 134 -4.77 -22.56 9.78
CA ILE A 134 -4.53 -21.13 9.95
C ILE A 134 -3.42 -20.65 9.02
N GLU A 135 -3.55 -21.06 7.77
CA GLU A 135 -2.69 -20.61 6.67
C GLU A 135 -3.58 -19.97 5.63
N VAL A 136 -3.19 -18.78 5.17
CA VAL A 136 -3.90 -18.00 4.16
C VAL A 136 -2.93 -17.59 3.07
N LYS A 137 -3.40 -17.66 1.84
CA LYS A 137 -2.74 -17.13 0.65
C LYS A 137 -3.67 -16.12 -0.02
N ILE A 138 -3.16 -14.92 -0.31
CA ILE A 138 -3.86 -13.87 -1.05
C ILE A 138 -3.06 -13.53 -2.31
N ASP A 139 -3.76 -13.47 -3.44
CA ASP A 139 -3.25 -13.11 -4.77
C ASP A 139 -3.27 -11.58 -4.92
N LEU A 140 -2.09 -10.97 -4.81
CA LEU A 140 -1.94 -9.52 -4.84
C LEU A 140 -2.16 -8.94 -6.23
N GLU A 141 -1.86 -9.68 -7.29
CA GLU A 141 -2.08 -9.21 -8.67
C GLU A 141 -3.58 -9.05 -8.93
N LYS A 142 -4.38 -10.05 -8.55
CA LYS A 142 -5.85 -9.93 -8.63
C LYS A 142 -6.39 -8.87 -7.68
N THR A 143 -5.80 -8.75 -6.49
CA THR A 143 -6.23 -7.73 -5.51
C THR A 143 -5.98 -6.32 -6.04
N ILE A 144 -4.81 -6.03 -6.61
CA ILE A 144 -4.49 -4.75 -7.24
C ILE A 144 -5.49 -4.44 -8.35
N LYS A 145 -5.73 -5.42 -9.23
CA LYS A 145 -6.68 -5.25 -10.33
C LYS A 145 -8.09 -4.94 -9.83
N GLU A 146 -8.55 -5.63 -8.79
CA GLU A 146 -9.86 -5.40 -8.19
C GLU A 146 -9.98 -4.01 -7.56
N ILE A 147 -8.93 -3.51 -6.92
CA ILE A 147 -8.89 -2.14 -6.38
C ILE A 147 -9.02 -1.12 -7.52
N GLU A 148 -8.33 -1.34 -8.63
CA GLU A 148 -8.40 -0.49 -9.83
C GLU A 148 -9.77 -0.52 -10.49
N ASP A 149 -10.35 -1.72 -10.68
CA ASP A 149 -11.65 -1.92 -11.32
C ASP A 149 -12.81 -1.32 -10.48
N ASN A 150 -12.68 -1.33 -9.14
CA ASN A 150 -13.65 -0.73 -8.22
C ASN A 150 -13.56 0.80 -8.11
N GLY A 151 -12.63 1.44 -8.85
CA GLY A 151 -12.44 2.89 -8.83
C GLY A 151 -11.90 3.41 -7.49
N THR A 152 -11.36 2.52 -6.65
CA THR A 152 -10.64 2.92 -5.44
C THR A 152 -9.36 3.60 -5.88
N ASN A 153 -9.29 4.91 -5.64
CA ASN A 153 -8.08 5.66 -5.90
C ASN A 153 -7.02 5.23 -4.88
N ILE A 154 -6.13 4.31 -5.27
CA ILE A 154 -4.88 4.12 -4.54
C ILE A 154 -4.19 5.49 -4.56
N PRO A 155 -3.89 6.11 -3.40
CA PRO A 155 -3.12 7.34 -3.34
C PRO A 155 -1.66 7.00 -3.65
N VAL A 156 -1.43 6.56 -4.88
CA VAL A 156 -0.18 6.79 -5.57
C VAL A 156 -0.18 8.29 -5.73
N GLU A 157 0.52 9.04 -4.87
CA GLU A 157 0.52 10.49 -4.99
C GLU A 157 0.91 10.88 -6.43
N GLU A 158 -0.10 11.26 -7.21
CA GLU A 158 0.04 11.92 -8.51
C GLU A 158 0.26 13.44 -8.34
N ASN A 159 0.24 13.94 -7.10
CA ASN A 159 0.36 15.35 -6.77
C ASN A 159 1.72 15.64 -6.14
N ILE A 160 2.79 15.52 -6.93
CA ILE A 160 4.04 16.18 -6.56
C ILE A 160 3.77 17.69 -6.66
N ASP A 161 3.75 18.40 -5.54
CA ASP A 161 3.61 19.86 -5.55
C ASP A 161 4.84 20.47 -6.22
N VAL A 162 6.03 19.94 -5.90
CA VAL A 162 7.31 20.48 -6.38
C VAL A 162 8.27 19.37 -6.80
N LEU A 163 8.63 19.34 -8.07
CA LEU A 163 9.76 18.56 -8.58
C LEU A 163 11.03 19.41 -8.56
N PHE A 164 12.15 18.85 -8.14
CA PHE A 164 13.47 19.47 -8.26
C PHE A 164 14.24 18.81 -9.40
N THR A 165 14.68 19.62 -10.36
CA THR A 165 15.57 19.19 -11.44
C THR A 165 17.00 19.65 -11.12
N ALA A 166 17.87 18.68 -10.83
CA ALA A 166 19.28 18.89 -10.47
C ALA A 166 20.15 17.81 -11.14
N THR A 167 21.37 18.19 -11.55
CA THR A 167 22.27 17.32 -12.33
C THR A 167 23.67 17.20 -11.73
N SER A 168 24.22 18.29 -11.18
CA SER A 168 25.54 18.28 -10.54
C SER A 168 25.45 17.86 -9.07
N GLU A 169 26.57 17.46 -8.47
CA GLU A 169 26.62 17.12 -7.04
C GLU A 169 26.21 18.30 -6.14
N ASN A 170 26.66 19.52 -6.49
CA ASN A 170 26.31 20.75 -5.80
C ASN A 170 24.81 21.09 -5.94
N GLU A 171 24.24 20.91 -7.14
CA GLU A 171 22.81 21.05 -7.38
C GLU A 171 22.01 20.03 -6.55
N LEU A 172 22.43 18.76 -6.50
CA LEU A 172 21.75 17.71 -5.74
C LEU A 172 21.79 17.94 -4.23
N GLU A 173 22.93 18.38 -3.69
CA GLU A 173 23.08 18.74 -2.28
C GLU A 173 22.14 19.91 -1.92
N THR A 174 22.14 20.95 -2.76
CA THR A 174 21.28 22.13 -2.57
C THR A 174 19.79 21.77 -2.70
N ALA A 175 19.42 20.99 -3.71
CA ALA A 175 18.06 20.50 -3.91
C ALA A 175 17.58 19.71 -2.69
N SER A 176 18.43 18.86 -2.11
CA SER A 176 18.10 18.07 -0.93
C SER A 176 17.77 18.94 0.29
N TYR A 177 18.51 20.03 0.48
CA TYR A 177 18.25 21.01 1.54
C TYR A 177 16.90 21.73 1.33
N LEU A 178 16.66 22.25 0.13
CA LEU A 178 15.42 22.97 -0.20
C LEU A 178 14.20 22.06 -0.12
N MET A 179 14.34 20.83 -0.62
CA MET A 179 13.33 19.79 -0.54
C MET A 179 12.94 19.51 0.91
N GLN A 180 13.91 19.39 1.83
CA GLN A 180 13.62 19.19 3.24
C GLN A 180 12.87 20.38 3.85
N ASN A 181 13.26 21.61 3.52
CA ASN A 181 12.57 22.80 4.00
C ASN A 181 11.12 22.86 3.51
N LEU A 182 10.87 22.59 2.22
CA LEU A 182 9.52 22.58 1.68
C LEU A 182 8.66 21.48 2.30
N ARG A 183 9.22 20.28 2.53
CA ARG A 183 8.51 19.21 3.26
C ARG A 183 8.11 19.61 4.66
N LEU A 184 8.96 20.35 5.38
CA LEU A 184 8.63 20.88 6.71
C LEU A 184 7.53 21.95 6.65
N ASN A 185 7.33 22.60 5.51
CA ASN A 185 6.23 23.53 5.23
C ASN A 185 5.00 22.85 4.61
N GLY A 186 4.98 21.50 4.52
CA GLY A 186 3.81 20.72 4.12
C GLY A 186 3.68 20.42 2.62
N PHE A 187 4.69 20.74 1.81
CA PHE A 187 4.69 20.42 0.38
C PHE A 187 5.13 18.97 0.10
N ILE A 188 4.52 18.34 -0.90
CA ILE A 188 4.95 17.05 -1.45
C ILE A 188 6.03 17.30 -2.51
N THR A 189 7.25 16.83 -2.27
CA THR A 189 8.40 17.16 -3.12
C THR A 189 9.24 15.96 -3.51
N GLU A 190 9.78 15.97 -4.73
CA GLU A 190 10.70 14.94 -5.24
C GLU A 190 11.89 15.54 -6.01
N ILE A 191 12.97 14.78 -6.14
CA ILE A 191 14.10 15.11 -7.06
C ILE A 191 14.04 14.13 -8.23
N GLY A 192 14.03 14.65 -9.46
CA GLY A 192 14.00 13.78 -10.63
C GLY A 192 13.86 14.55 -11.95
N ASP A 193 13.69 13.80 -13.03
CA ASP A 193 13.44 14.32 -14.36
C ASP A 193 12.07 13.82 -14.86
N LYS A 194 11.29 14.69 -15.48
CA LYS A 194 10.00 14.40 -16.15
C LYS A 194 8.90 13.77 -15.28
N LEU A 195 8.89 13.98 -13.96
CA LEU A 195 7.74 13.61 -13.14
C LEU A 195 6.63 14.68 -13.23
N ASN A 196 5.36 14.25 -13.26
CA ASN A 196 4.22 15.17 -13.25
C ASN A 196 4.18 15.91 -11.90
N SER A 197 4.23 17.24 -11.94
CA SER A 197 4.26 18.10 -10.76
C SER A 197 3.61 19.45 -11.03
N LYS A 198 3.09 20.14 -10.00
CA LYS A 198 2.54 21.50 -10.16
C LYS A 198 3.63 22.50 -10.50
N PHE A 199 4.75 22.43 -9.77
CA PHE A 199 5.93 23.26 -10.01
C PHE A 199 7.17 22.42 -10.25
N ASN A 200 8.08 22.92 -11.06
CA ASN A 200 9.42 22.37 -11.23
C ASN A 200 10.48 23.42 -10.87
N ILE A 201 11.29 23.15 -9.85
CA ILE A 201 12.42 23.98 -9.45
C ILE A 201 13.68 23.45 -10.12
N ILE A 202 14.22 24.24 -11.03
CA ILE A 202 15.39 23.88 -11.82
C ILE A 202 16.60 24.56 -11.18
N LEU A 203 17.55 23.74 -10.73
CA LEU A 203 18.83 24.21 -10.20
C LEU A 203 19.87 24.20 -11.32
N LYS A 204 20.67 25.26 -11.34
CA LYS A 204 21.85 25.36 -12.22
C LYS A 204 22.97 25.95 -11.40
N ASP A 205 24.14 25.33 -11.41
CA ASP A 205 25.30 25.78 -10.62
C ASP A 205 25.57 27.30 -10.76
N LYS A 206 25.46 27.86 -11.97
CA LYS A 206 25.64 29.31 -12.21
C LYS A 206 24.61 30.21 -11.53
N ASP A 207 23.38 29.73 -11.38
CA ASP A 207 22.31 30.47 -10.70
C ASP A 207 22.46 30.34 -9.18
N LEU A 208 22.94 29.19 -8.70
CA LEU A 208 23.26 28.96 -7.29
C LEU A 208 24.40 29.84 -6.78
N GLU A 209 25.37 30.23 -7.63
CA GLU A 209 26.38 31.25 -7.29
C GLU A 209 25.76 32.59 -6.84
N HIS A 210 24.50 32.85 -7.24
CA HIS A 210 23.74 34.04 -6.91
C HIS A 210 22.60 33.77 -5.92
N ASN A 211 22.52 32.57 -5.32
CA ASN A 211 21.42 32.09 -4.48
C ASN A 211 20.05 32.11 -5.19
N GLU A 212 20.04 31.78 -6.49
CA GLU A 212 18.83 31.80 -7.31
C GLU A 212 18.50 30.42 -7.90
N VAL A 213 17.21 30.18 -8.10
CA VAL A 213 16.67 29.03 -8.83
C VAL A 213 15.63 29.49 -9.84
N ILE A 214 15.29 28.62 -10.80
CA ILE A 214 14.18 28.84 -11.72
C ILE A 214 13.00 28.03 -11.22
N ILE A 215 11.89 28.69 -10.92
CA ILE A 215 10.61 28.04 -10.60
C ILE A 215 9.76 28.07 -11.87
N LYS A 216 9.43 26.88 -12.38
CA LYS A 216 8.50 26.70 -13.49
C LYS A 216 7.15 26.25 -12.95
N ASP A 217 6.10 26.99 -13.26
CA ASP A 217 4.72 26.53 -13.08
C ASP A 217 4.34 25.64 -14.27
N ASN A 218 4.04 24.37 -14.02
CA ASN A 218 3.66 23.44 -15.09
C ASN A 218 2.19 23.55 -15.50
N VAL A 219 1.36 24.26 -14.73
CA VAL A 219 -0.04 24.57 -15.07
C VAL A 219 -0.08 25.72 -16.09
N THR A 220 0.64 26.81 -15.82
CA THR A 220 0.66 28.00 -16.68
C THR A 220 1.77 27.98 -17.73
N GLY A 221 2.86 27.26 -17.46
CA GLY A 221 4.07 27.24 -18.28
C GLY A 221 5.02 28.41 -18.01
N GLU A 222 4.73 29.28 -17.04
CA GLU A 222 5.57 30.43 -16.70
C GLU A 222 6.84 30.01 -15.94
N GLU A 223 7.95 30.70 -16.22
CA GLU A 223 9.23 30.49 -15.54
C GLU A 223 9.65 31.79 -14.85
N THR A 224 9.91 31.69 -13.55
CA THR A 224 10.32 32.82 -12.70
C THR A 224 11.64 32.51 -12.03
N LYS A 225 12.57 33.45 -12.06
CA LYS A 225 13.81 33.34 -11.27
C LYS A 225 13.53 33.85 -9.86
N SER A 226 13.82 33.03 -8.86
CA SER A 226 13.55 33.35 -7.44
C SER A 226 14.79 33.13 -6.60
N ASN A 227 14.93 33.93 -5.54
CA ASN A 227 15.91 33.63 -4.50
C ASN A 227 15.51 32.34 -3.78
N ILE A 228 16.50 31.54 -3.37
CA ILE A 228 16.27 30.27 -2.69
C ILE A 228 15.48 30.40 -1.38
N ASN A 229 15.57 31.55 -0.71
CA ASN A 229 14.90 31.79 0.57
C ASN A 229 13.41 32.13 0.40
N ASP A 230 13.01 32.56 -0.80
CA ASP A 230 11.65 33.04 -1.07
C ASP A 230 10.77 31.95 -1.70
N ILE A 231 11.32 30.76 -1.95
CA ILE A 231 10.63 29.66 -2.66
C ILE A 231 9.35 29.26 -1.92
N ALA A 232 9.40 29.09 -0.60
CA ALA A 232 8.24 28.63 0.16
C ALA A 232 7.08 29.64 0.08
N GLU A 233 7.38 30.93 0.27
CA GLU A 233 6.39 32.01 0.15
C GLU A 233 5.81 32.10 -1.25
N TYR A 234 6.66 32.01 -2.28
CA TYR A 234 6.21 31.97 -3.68
C TYR A 234 5.22 30.83 -3.93
N LEU A 235 5.55 29.62 -3.45
CA LEU A 235 4.69 28.45 -3.65
C LEU A 235 3.37 28.58 -2.88
N GLU A 236 3.39 29.06 -1.64
CA GLU A 236 2.17 29.28 -0.85
C GLU A 236 1.20 30.26 -1.52
N MET A 237 1.72 31.30 -2.19
CA MET A 237 0.89 32.28 -2.88
C MET A 237 0.29 31.79 -4.20
N ASN A 238 0.84 30.72 -4.79
CA ASN A 238 0.51 30.27 -6.15
C ASN A 238 -0.01 28.82 -6.22
N ILE A 239 -0.20 28.14 -5.08
CA ILE A 239 -0.71 26.75 -5.03
C ILE A 239 -2.24 26.65 -5.12
#